data_AF-A0A1A8F7R5-F1
#
_entry.id   AF-A0A1A8F7R5-F1
#
_cell.length_a   1.000
_cell.length_b   1.000
_cell.length_c   1.000
_cell.angle_alpha   90.00
_cell.angle_beta   90.00
_cell.angle_gamma   90.00
#
_symmetry.space_group_name_H-M   'P 1'
#
loop_
_entity.id
_entity.type
_entity.pdbx_description
1 polymer ?
#
loop_
_entity_poly.entity_id
_entity_poly.type
_entity_poly.pdbx_seq_one_letter_code
_entity_poly.pdbx_strand_id
1 'polypeptide(L)'
;MASNQPAVLGRKFFVFVAGNPNGAHQEIIDHLHHLGQVEVDSISVSDYLVVPCPIASRVETDINVALSSIPVDKPTILVVMHHTYDPHRNIADSWRYVQNPNVILTVDYLFHDGKLLHCDRNQTSLCEIRTTLGVSSPESLGSCTEYLKKKWWIVVIAGLVLIAVVIIASVSTHFSKR
;
A
#
# COMPACT_ATOMS: atom_id res chain seq x y z
N MET A 1 -26.26 8.67 -1.26
CA MET A 1 -25.27 9.11 -0.26
C MET A 1 -24.59 7.85 0.27
N ALA A 2 -23.50 7.43 -0.35
CA ALA A 2 -22.71 6.29 0.14
C ALA A 2 -21.65 6.85 1.08
N SER A 3 -21.74 6.51 2.37
CA SER A 3 -20.72 6.83 3.35
C SER A 3 -19.47 5.99 3.04
N ASN A 4 -18.41 6.62 2.53
CA ASN A 4 -17.08 6.03 2.49
C ASN A 4 -16.53 5.96 3.93
N GLN A 5 -16.91 4.93 4.67
CA GLN A 5 -16.12 4.49 5.82
C GLN A 5 -15.01 3.56 5.30
N PRO A 6 -13.74 3.74 5.70
CA PRO A 6 -12.71 2.75 5.38
C PRO A 6 -13.15 1.41 5.97
N ALA A 7 -13.05 0.35 5.18
CA ALA A 7 -13.32 -0.99 5.66
C ALA A 7 -12.40 -1.25 6.85
N VAL A 8 -12.97 -1.27 8.06
CA VAL A 8 -12.21 -1.60 9.27
C VAL A 8 -11.90 -3.07 9.15
N LEU A 9 -10.68 -3.39 8.70
CA LEU A 9 -10.17 -4.74 8.80
C LEU A 9 -10.26 -5.18 10.26
N GLY A 10 -10.55 -6.46 10.49
CA GLY A 10 -10.36 -7.03 11.81
C GLY A 10 -8.88 -6.99 12.22
N ARG A 11 -8.55 -7.55 13.39
CA ARG A 11 -7.18 -7.47 13.94
C ARG A 11 -6.32 -8.69 13.65
N LYS A 12 -6.90 -9.77 13.14
CA LYS A 12 -6.19 -11.02 12.88
C LYS A 12 -5.62 -11.02 11.47
N PHE A 13 -4.33 -11.29 11.34
CA PHE A 13 -3.68 -11.39 10.04
C PHE A 13 -2.91 -12.69 9.90
N PHE A 14 -2.86 -13.19 8.66
CA PHE A 14 -2.01 -14.32 8.30
C PHE A 14 -0.90 -13.82 7.37
N VAL A 15 0.34 -14.22 7.65
CA VAL A 15 1.49 -13.87 6.81
C VAL A 15 1.65 -14.93 5.73
N PHE A 16 1.45 -14.53 4.47
CA PHE A 16 1.67 -15.39 3.31
C PHE A 16 2.93 -14.90 2.57
N VAL A 17 4.07 -15.54 2.83
CA VAL A 17 5.35 -15.12 2.24
C VAL A 17 5.47 -15.66 0.81
N ALA A 18 5.51 -14.75 -0.16
CA ALA A 18 5.64 -15.08 -1.57
C ALA A 18 7.10 -14.95 -2.03
N GLY A 19 7.92 -15.96 -1.72
CA GLY A 19 9.35 -16.00 -2.05
C GLY A 19 10.25 -15.98 -0.81
N ASN A 20 11.49 -15.51 -0.95
CA ASN A 20 12.44 -15.45 0.17
C ASN A 20 12.89 -14.00 0.46
N PRO A 21 12.28 -13.32 1.44
CA PRO A 21 12.66 -11.96 1.85
C PRO A 21 13.89 -11.91 2.79
N ASN A 22 14.60 -13.02 3.00
CA ASN A 22 15.79 -13.10 3.88
C ASN A 22 15.55 -12.55 5.30
N GLY A 23 14.34 -12.74 5.84
CA GLY A 23 13.99 -12.26 7.19
C GLY A 23 13.66 -10.77 7.29
N ALA A 24 13.91 -9.94 6.27
CA ALA A 24 13.68 -8.49 6.34
C ALA A 24 12.20 -8.11 6.63
N HIS A 25 11.26 -8.95 6.18
CA HIS A 25 9.83 -8.78 6.44
C HIS A 25 9.45 -8.85 7.93
N GLN A 26 10.28 -9.46 8.79
CA GLN A 26 9.96 -9.64 10.22
C GLN A 26 9.79 -8.29 10.92
N GLU A 27 10.57 -7.28 10.56
CA GLU A 27 10.41 -5.92 11.11
C GLU A 27 9.03 -5.31 10.77
N ILE A 28 8.44 -5.68 9.62
CA ILE A 28 7.07 -5.26 9.25
C ILE A 28 6.04 -5.98 10.13
N ILE A 29 6.25 -7.27 10.39
CA ILE A 29 5.37 -8.07 11.25
C ILE A 29 5.45 -7.58 12.70
N ASP A 30 6.64 -7.29 13.21
CA ASP A 30 6.85 -6.68 14.52
C ASP A 30 6.09 -5.36 14.63
N HIS A 31 6.16 -4.50 13.61
CA HIS A 31 5.38 -3.26 13.60
C HIS A 31 3.86 -3.54 13.68
N LEU A 32 3.34 -4.56 13.00
CA LEU A 32 1.93 -4.92 13.09
C LEU A 32 1.55 -5.40 14.49
N HIS A 33 2.40 -6.19 15.15
CA HIS A 33 2.19 -6.59 16.55
C HIS A 33 2.15 -5.37 17.48
N HIS A 34 3.06 -4.41 17.30
CA HIS A 34 3.06 -3.15 18.07
C HIS A 34 1.81 -2.29 17.82
N LEU A 35 1.16 -2.46 16.67
CA LEU A 35 -0.13 -1.82 16.34
C LEU A 35 -1.34 -2.58 16.90
N GLY A 36 -1.12 -3.62 17.71
CA GLY A 36 -2.17 -4.44 18.32
C GLY A 36 -2.85 -5.41 17.35
N GLN A 37 -2.21 -5.69 16.21
CA GLN A 37 -2.63 -6.74 15.29
C GLN A 37 -2.14 -8.09 15.80
N VAL A 38 -2.88 -9.15 15.50
CA VAL A 38 -2.65 -10.51 15.99
C VAL A 38 -2.35 -11.41 14.81
N GLU A 39 -1.14 -11.96 14.77
CA GLU A 39 -0.80 -13.00 13.78
C GLU A 39 -1.50 -14.31 14.13
N VAL A 40 -2.01 -15.01 13.12
CA VAL A 40 -2.67 -16.31 13.26
C VAL A 40 -2.03 -17.36 12.36
N ASP A 41 -2.13 -18.63 12.76
CA ASP A 41 -1.46 -19.74 12.06
C ASP A 41 -2.22 -20.28 10.85
N SER A 42 -3.42 -19.75 10.57
CA SER A 42 -4.20 -20.20 9.41
C SER A 42 -4.90 -19.08 8.68
N ILE A 43 -4.95 -19.22 7.36
CA ILE A 43 -5.70 -18.35 6.47
C ILE A 43 -7.19 -18.35 6.83
N SER A 44 -7.77 -19.44 7.33
CA SER A 44 -9.21 -19.52 7.59
C SER A 44 -9.68 -18.61 8.74
N VAL A 45 -8.84 -18.40 9.75
CA VAL A 45 -9.21 -17.62 10.96
C VAL A 45 -8.70 -16.17 10.93
N SER A 46 -7.98 -15.78 9.89
CA SER A 46 -7.52 -14.40 9.71
C SER A 46 -8.64 -13.49 9.20
N ASP A 47 -8.56 -12.20 9.50
CA ASP A 47 -9.43 -11.18 8.93
C ASP A 47 -8.86 -10.68 7.59
N TYR A 48 -7.54 -10.64 7.46
CA TYR A 48 -6.82 -10.23 6.25
C TYR A 48 -5.48 -10.97 6.07
N LEU A 49 -4.88 -10.79 4.91
CA LEU A 49 -3.58 -11.34 4.55
C LEU A 49 -2.54 -10.23 4.49
N VAL A 50 -1.32 -10.52 4.97
CA VAL A 50 -0.13 -9.72 4.72
C VAL A 50 0.78 -10.55 3.82
N VAL A 51 1.10 -10.02 2.65
CA VAL A 51 1.85 -10.75 1.61
C VAL A 51 3.19 -10.05 1.36
N PRO A 52 4.27 -10.43 2.06
CA PRO A 52 5.62 -10.03 1.70
C PRO A 52 6.01 -10.62 0.35
N CYS A 53 6.34 -9.75 -0.60
CA CYS A 53 6.69 -10.08 -1.98
C CYS A 53 8.04 -9.44 -2.33
N PRO A 54 9.17 -10.11 -2.02
CA PRO A 54 10.49 -9.67 -2.49
C PRO A 54 10.60 -9.72 -4.02
N ILE A 55 11.06 -8.62 -4.61
CA ILE A 55 11.33 -8.53 -6.04
C ILE A 55 12.67 -9.19 -6.32
N ALA A 56 12.63 -10.34 -6.97
CA ALA A 56 13.79 -11.12 -7.37
C ALA A 56 14.11 -10.95 -8.86
N SER A 57 13.09 -10.68 -9.68
CA SER A 57 13.23 -10.60 -11.13
C SER A 57 12.64 -9.31 -11.70
N ARG A 58 11.32 -9.17 -11.68
CA ARG A 58 10.55 -8.06 -12.23
C ARG A 58 9.33 -7.83 -11.34
N VAL A 59 9.06 -6.56 -11.05
CA VAL A 59 7.96 -6.14 -10.18
C VAL A 59 6.64 -6.78 -10.57
N GLU A 60 6.21 -6.64 -11.82
CA GLU A 60 4.93 -7.20 -12.29
C GLU A 60 4.87 -8.72 -12.19
N THR A 61 5.94 -9.42 -12.60
CA THR A 61 5.98 -10.88 -12.62
C THR A 61 5.93 -11.43 -11.20
N ASP A 62 6.76 -10.91 -10.30
CA ASP A 62 6.83 -11.39 -8.92
C ASP A 62 5.50 -11.10 -8.18
N ILE A 63 4.88 -9.94 -8.43
CA ILE A 63 3.53 -9.61 -7.90
C ILE A 63 2.47 -10.59 -8.41
N ASN A 64 2.45 -10.86 -9.71
CA ASN A 64 1.46 -11.77 -10.30
C ASN A 64 1.61 -13.21 -9.76
N VAL A 65 2.85 -13.67 -9.57
CA VAL A 65 3.13 -14.98 -8.95
C VAL A 65 2.69 -15.00 -7.49
N ALA A 66 3.02 -13.95 -6.72
CA ALA A 66 2.62 -13.84 -5.32
C ALA A 66 1.09 -13.90 -5.16
N LEU A 67 0.36 -13.07 -5.91
CA LEU A 67 -1.10 -12.97 -5.79
C LEU A 67 -1.84 -14.19 -6.34
N SER A 68 -1.32 -14.85 -7.39
CA SER A 68 -1.96 -16.06 -7.95
C SER A 68 -1.78 -17.29 -7.06
N SER A 69 -0.81 -17.28 -6.15
CA SER A 69 -0.58 -18.37 -5.19
C SER A 69 -1.47 -18.31 -3.95
N ILE A 70 -2.24 -17.23 -3.77
CA ILE A 70 -3.15 -17.07 -2.64
C ILE A 70 -4.38 -17.96 -2.86
N PRO A 71 -4.70 -18.90 -1.96
CA PRO A 71 -5.75 -19.89 -2.18
C PRO A 71 -7.18 -19.37 -1.93
N VAL A 72 -7.35 -18.13 -1.47
CA VAL A 72 -8.65 -17.58 -1.06
C VAL A 72 -8.82 -16.11 -1.45
N ASP A 73 -10.06 -15.71 -1.70
CA ASP A 73 -10.44 -14.32 -1.84
C ASP A 73 -10.58 -13.67 -0.46
N LYS A 74 -9.53 -12.98 -0.01
CA LYS A 74 -9.50 -12.31 1.29
C LYS A 74 -8.81 -10.94 1.17
N PRO A 75 -9.25 -9.90 1.91
CA PRO A 75 -8.56 -8.62 1.93
C PRO A 75 -7.06 -8.80 2.16
N THR A 76 -6.26 -8.21 1.28
CA THR A 76 -4.82 -8.43 1.22
C THR A 76 -4.07 -7.11 1.25
N ILE A 77 -3.08 -7.03 2.15
CA ILE A 77 -2.04 -6.01 2.14
C ILE A 77 -0.83 -6.61 1.44
N LEU A 78 -0.54 -6.14 0.23
CA LEU A 78 0.63 -6.55 -0.53
C LEU A 78 1.82 -5.67 -0.13
N VAL A 79 2.90 -6.31 0.31
CA VAL A 79 4.12 -5.66 0.75
C VAL A 79 5.24 -5.99 -0.24
N VAL A 80 5.43 -5.10 -1.21
CA VAL A 80 6.43 -5.29 -2.26
C VAL A 80 7.79 -4.86 -1.73
N MET A 81 8.76 -5.77 -1.71
CA MET A 81 10.08 -5.52 -1.12
C MET A 81 11.16 -5.43 -2.21
N HIS A 82 11.74 -4.25 -2.37
CA HIS A 82 12.76 -3.97 -3.37
C HIS A 82 14.15 -4.08 -2.74
N HIS A 83 14.96 -4.99 -3.25
CA HIS A 83 16.33 -5.14 -2.80
C HIS A 83 17.21 -4.02 -3.34
N THR A 84 17.70 -3.14 -2.46
CA THR A 84 18.58 -2.04 -2.81
C THR A 84 19.33 -1.53 -1.59
N TYR A 85 20.58 -1.11 -1.77
CA TYR A 85 21.34 -0.43 -0.72
C TYR A 85 21.07 1.09 -0.68
N ASP A 86 20.45 1.65 -1.72
CA ASP A 86 20.22 3.10 -1.86
C ASP A 86 18.87 3.49 -1.23
N PRO A 87 18.85 4.21 -0.10
CA PRO A 87 17.61 4.62 0.57
C PRO A 87 16.81 5.67 -0.21
N HIS A 88 17.42 6.30 -1.23
CA HIS A 88 16.79 7.30 -2.08
C HIS A 88 16.44 6.76 -3.46
N ARG A 89 16.56 5.44 -3.66
CA ARG A 89 16.25 4.78 -4.93
C ARG A 89 14.84 5.14 -5.40
N ASN A 90 14.77 5.70 -6.60
CA ASN A 90 13.50 6.04 -7.24
C ASN A 90 12.84 4.77 -7.80
N ILE A 91 11.78 4.32 -7.12
CA ILE A 91 10.96 3.19 -7.55
C ILE A 91 9.58 3.70 -7.92
N ALA A 92 9.11 3.25 -9.08
CA ALA A 92 7.73 3.48 -9.49
C ALA A 92 6.81 2.67 -8.58
N ASP A 93 5.69 3.27 -8.15
CA ASP A 93 4.80 2.62 -7.20
C ASP A 93 4.21 1.33 -7.76
N SER A 94 4.29 0.25 -6.98
CA SER A 94 3.98 -1.09 -7.45
C SER A 94 2.49 -1.37 -7.60
N TRP A 95 1.63 -0.55 -6.98
CA TRP A 95 0.16 -0.68 -7.09
C TRP A 95 -0.33 -0.64 -8.53
N ARG A 96 0.42 -0.02 -9.45
CA ARG A 96 0.11 0.06 -10.88
C ARG A 96 0.09 -1.32 -11.56
N TYR A 97 0.76 -2.31 -10.98
CA TYR A 97 0.80 -3.68 -11.47
C TYR A 97 -0.22 -4.59 -10.78
N VAL A 98 -1.00 -4.06 -9.84
CA VAL A 98 -1.97 -4.82 -9.05
C VAL A 98 -3.36 -4.67 -9.66
N GLN A 99 -3.88 -5.76 -10.22
CA GLN A 99 -5.24 -5.82 -10.78
C GLN A 99 -6.21 -6.60 -9.89
N ASN A 100 -5.70 -7.28 -8.85
CA ASN A 100 -6.49 -8.13 -7.98
C ASN A 100 -7.38 -7.28 -7.05
N PRO A 101 -8.72 -7.38 -7.12
CA PRO A 101 -9.63 -6.55 -6.33
C PRO A 101 -9.60 -6.86 -4.83
N ASN A 102 -9.06 -8.01 -4.42
CA ASN A 102 -8.88 -8.36 -3.02
C ASN A 102 -7.69 -7.62 -2.37
N VAL A 103 -6.80 -7.03 -3.17
CA VAL A 103 -5.70 -6.22 -2.65
C VAL A 103 -6.22 -4.84 -2.30
N ILE A 104 -6.29 -4.57 -0.99
CA ILE A 104 -6.84 -3.31 -0.45
C ILE A 104 -5.76 -2.26 -0.20
N LEU A 105 -4.51 -2.69 -0.08
CA LEU A 105 -3.35 -1.82 0.08
C LEU A 105 -2.13 -2.48 -0.57
N THR A 106 -1.39 -1.71 -1.35
CA THR A 106 -0.07 -2.08 -1.84
C THR A 106 0.93 -1.06 -1.33
N VAL A 107 1.97 -1.54 -0.67
CA VAL A 107 3.06 -0.70 -0.15
C VAL A 107 4.40 -1.19 -0.67
N ASP A 108 5.33 -0.25 -0.83
CA ASP A 108 6.68 -0.50 -1.34
C ASP A 108 7.69 -0.32 -0.20
N TYR A 109 8.46 -1.36 0.08
CA TYR A 109 9.56 -1.34 1.05
C TYR A 109 10.91 -1.50 0.38
N LEU A 110 11.93 -0.82 0.90
CA LEU A 110 13.33 -1.02 0.55
C LEU A 110 14.03 -1.85 1.62
N PHE A 111 14.82 -2.82 1.18
CA PHE A 111 15.61 -3.66 2.09
C PHE A 111 16.97 -4.01 1.49
N HIS A 112 17.93 -4.26 2.37
CA HIS A 112 19.28 -4.73 2.02
C HIS A 112 19.80 -5.64 3.13
N ASP A 113 20.51 -6.71 2.78
CA ASP A 113 21.16 -7.62 3.73
C ASP A 113 20.23 -8.10 4.89
N GLY A 114 18.98 -8.42 4.54
CA GLY A 114 17.99 -8.94 5.50
C GLY A 114 17.41 -7.89 6.46
N LYS A 115 17.60 -6.59 6.19
CA LYS A 115 17.07 -5.50 7.01
C LYS A 115 16.33 -4.46 6.17
N LEU A 116 15.29 -3.85 6.73
CA LEU A 116 14.64 -2.71 6.08
C LEU A 116 15.55 -1.48 6.16
N LEU A 117 15.51 -0.65 5.12
CA LEU A 117 16.21 0.64 5.15
C LEU A 117 15.44 1.65 6.01
N HIS A 118 16.16 2.53 6.70
CA HIS A 118 15.58 3.69 7.34
C HIS A 118 15.43 4.82 6.31
N CYS A 119 14.25 4.94 5.70
CA CYS A 119 13.99 5.93 4.66
C CYS A 119 12.52 6.39 4.62
N ASP A 120 12.28 7.52 3.96
CA ASP A 120 10.95 8.11 3.81
C ASP A 120 9.94 7.16 3.18
N ARG A 121 10.38 6.31 2.23
CA ARG A 121 9.50 5.33 1.58
C ARG A 121 9.00 4.29 2.58
N ASN A 122 9.88 3.71 3.39
CA ASN A 122 9.50 2.70 4.40
C ASN A 122 8.63 3.32 5.51
N GLN A 123 8.95 4.56 5.91
CA GLN A 123 8.13 5.29 6.87
C GLN A 123 6.72 5.59 6.32
N THR A 124 6.65 6.02 5.06
CA THR A 124 5.39 6.29 4.35
C THR A 124 4.54 5.02 4.25
N SER A 125 5.13 3.91 3.83
CA SER A 125 4.47 2.61 3.76
C SER A 125 3.89 2.17 5.10
N LEU A 126 4.62 2.37 6.19
CA LEU A 126 4.13 2.09 7.54
C LEU A 126 2.95 3.01 7.94
N CYS A 127 3.00 4.29 7.56
CA CYS A 127 1.88 5.22 7.77
C CYS A 127 0.62 4.79 7.00
N GLU A 128 0.76 4.31 5.76
CA GLU A 128 -0.35 3.81 4.95
C GLU A 128 -0.97 2.56 5.58
N ILE A 129 -0.14 1.61 6.04
CA ILE A 129 -0.62 0.44 6.79
C ILE A 129 -1.42 0.86 8.02
N ARG A 130 -0.88 1.77 8.84
CA ARG A 130 -1.57 2.27 10.05
C ARG A 130 -2.93 2.89 9.73
N THR A 131 -2.97 3.69 8.67
CA THR A 131 -4.18 4.37 8.22
C THR A 131 -5.23 3.36 7.75
N THR A 132 -4.83 2.39 6.94
CA THR A 132 -5.71 1.32 6.45
C THR A 132 -6.25 0.46 7.58
N LEU A 133 -5.45 0.21 8.62
CA LEU A 133 -5.86 -0.55 9.82
C LEU A 133 -6.67 0.29 10.83
N GLY A 134 -6.88 1.59 10.57
CA GLY A 134 -7.62 2.47 11.48
C GLY A 134 -6.90 2.76 12.80
N VAL A 135 -5.57 2.60 12.87
CA VAL A 135 -4.79 2.84 14.09
C VAL A 135 -4.40 4.32 14.15
N SER A 136 -5.17 5.10 14.90
CA SER A 136 -4.85 6.50 15.20
C SER A 136 -4.00 6.61 16.47
N SER A 137 -2.67 6.54 16.35
CA SER A 137 -1.79 6.87 17.48
C SER A 137 -1.16 8.27 17.32
N PRO A 138 -1.05 9.06 18.40
CA PRO A 138 -0.47 10.40 18.37
C PRO A 138 1.08 10.44 18.28
N GLU A 139 1.79 9.32 18.53
CA GLU A 139 3.25 9.33 18.69
C GLU A 139 4.06 9.30 17.37
N SER A 140 3.46 8.93 16.24
CA SER A 140 4.11 9.00 14.91
C SER A 140 3.48 10.04 13.97
N LEU A 141 2.65 10.92 14.53
CA LEU A 141 1.69 11.72 13.78
C LEU A 141 2.34 12.80 12.91
N GLY A 142 3.54 13.28 13.24
CA GLY A 142 4.22 14.34 12.48
C GLY A 142 4.48 13.98 11.02
N SER A 143 5.26 12.91 10.77
CA SER A 143 5.62 12.48 9.42
C SER A 143 4.41 11.96 8.63
N CYS A 144 3.58 11.11 9.25
CA CYS A 144 2.40 10.56 8.58
C CYS A 144 1.37 11.64 8.20
N THR A 145 1.12 12.63 9.05
CA THR A 145 0.15 13.69 8.73
C THR A 145 0.64 14.63 7.65
N GLU A 146 1.94 14.94 7.59
CA GLU A 146 2.48 15.78 6.54
C GLU A 146 2.39 15.08 5.17
N TYR A 147 2.70 13.78 5.13
CA TYR A 147 2.51 12.96 3.93
C TYR A 147 1.03 12.90 3.50
N LEU A 148 0.12 12.58 4.42
CA LEU A 148 -1.31 12.49 4.14
C LEU A 148 -1.88 13.84 3.66
N LYS A 149 -1.43 14.96 4.24
CA LYS A 149 -1.76 16.30 3.76
C LYS A 149 -1.25 16.52 2.32
N LYS A 150 0.02 16.21 2.04
CA LYS A 150 0.59 16.34 0.68
C LYS A 150 -0.17 15.48 -0.33
N LYS A 151 -0.47 14.21 0.00
CA LYS A 151 -1.22 13.29 -0.86
C LYS A 151 -2.64 13.79 -1.12
N TRP A 152 -3.34 14.27 -0.09
CA TRP A 152 -4.67 14.85 -0.24
C TRP A 152 -4.67 16.11 -1.10
N TRP A 153 -3.67 16.99 -0.93
CA TRP A 153 -3.49 18.17 -1.76
C TRP A 153 -3.29 17.84 -3.25
N ILE A 154 -2.52 16.78 -3.55
CA ILE A 154 -2.33 16.31 -4.93
C ILE A 154 -3.67 15.87 -5.54
N VAL A 155 -4.48 15.11 -4.80
CA VAL A 155 -5.81 14.66 -5.27
C VAL A 155 -6.75 15.85 -5.51
N VAL A 156 -6.76 16.83 -4.60
CA VAL A 156 -7.54 18.06 -4.77
C VAL A 156 -7.13 18.81 -6.03
N ILE A 157 -5.82 18.98 -6.28
CA ILE A 157 -5.31 19.66 -7.47
C ILE A 157 -5.70 18.89 -8.74
N ALA A 158 -5.52 17.57 -8.78
CA ALA A 158 -5.88 16.75 -9.93
C ALA A 158 -7.39 16.83 -10.26
N GLY A 159 -8.24 16.83 -9.23
CA GLY A 159 -9.68 17.03 -9.38
C GLY A 159 -10.04 18.40 -9.98
N LEU A 160 -9.40 19.48 -9.49
CA LEU A 160 -9.60 20.83 -10.04
C LEU A 160 -9.17 20.93 -11.51
N VAL A 161 -8.06 20.29 -11.89
CA VAL A 161 -7.59 20.25 -13.28
C VAL A 161 -8.59 19.51 -14.19
N LEU A 162 -9.11 18.36 -13.76
CA LEU A 162 -10.13 17.63 -14.52
C LEU A 162 -11.41 18.45 -14.71
N ILE A 163 -11.88 19.15 -13.67
CA ILE A 163 -13.04 20.04 -13.74
C ILE A 163 -12.79 21.17 -14.74
N ALA A 164 -11.61 21.80 -14.72
CA ALA A 164 -11.25 22.86 -15.65
C ALA A 164 -11.25 22.37 -17.11
N VAL A 165 -10.70 21.18 -17.38
CA VAL A 165 -10.69 20.56 -18.72
C VAL A 165 -12.11 20.33 -19.24
N VAL A 166 -13.03 19.85 -18.40
CA VAL A 166 -14.43 19.65 -18.76
C VAL A 166 -15.11 20.99 -19.08
N ILE A 167 -14.87 22.03 -18.29
CA ILE A 167 -15.42 23.38 -18.54
C ILE A 167 -14.93 23.90 -19.90
N ILE A 168 -13.63 23.82 -20.17
CA ILE A 168 -13.05 24.29 -21.44
C ILE A 168 -13.67 23.54 -22.63
N ALA A 169 -13.77 22.21 -22.56
CA ALA A 169 -14.40 21.41 -23.62
C ALA A 169 -15.88 21.75 -23.82
N SER A 170 -16.63 22.03 -22.75
CA SER A 170 -18.04 22.43 -22.84
C SER A 170 -18.23 23.81 -23.50
N VAL A 171 -17.31 24.75 -23.25
CA VAL A 171 -17.31 26.06 -23.89
C VAL A 171 -16.94 25.95 -25.36
N SER A 172 -15.89 25.19 -25.70
CA SER A 172 -15.48 24.97 -27.09
C SER A 172 -16.57 24.29 -27.93
N THR A 173 -17.29 23.31 -27.38
CA THR A 173 -18.39 22.64 -28.07
C THR A 173 -19.63 23.54 -28.23
N HIS A 174 -19.90 24.41 -27.26
CA HIS A 174 -20.98 25.39 -27.38
C HIS A 174 -20.66 26.50 -28.39
N PHE A 175 -19.41 26.97 -28.47
CA PHE A 175 -18.97 27.94 -29.48
C PHE A 175 -18.94 27.35 -30.89
N SER A 176 -18.56 26.08 -31.07
CA SER A 176 -18.56 25.43 -32.38
C SER A 176 -19.96 25.16 -32.96
N LYS A 177 -21.02 25.27 -32.14
CA LYS A 177 -22.42 25.08 -32.57
C LYS A 177 -23.16 26.39 -32.88
N ARG A 178 -22.52 27.54 -32.72
CA ARG A 178 -23.04 28.84 -33.17
C ARG A 178 -22.37 29.24 -34.48
#